data_AF-A0A820LA44-F1
#
_entry.id   AF-A0A820LA44-F1
#
_cell.length_a   1.000
_cell.length_b   1.000
_cell.length_c   1.000
_cell.angle_alpha   90.00
_cell.angle_beta   90.00
_cell.angle_gamma   90.00
#
_symmetry.space_group_name_H-M   'P 1'
#
loop_
_entity.id
_entity.type
_entity.pdbx_description
1 polymer ?
#
loop_
_entity_poly.entity_id
_entity_poly.type
_entity_poly.pdbx_seq_one_letter_code
_entity_poly.pdbx_strand_id
1 'polypeptide(L)'
;ISPESITLKTIIEAEAVLLKLKSTHDPAAALHFYSLIPHRPQYTIDLIKNRRVLIEKIDLCQMLRDMLTVNELTNWNIKAPIEAKYRALKCYIETIASSKSEYKNIVKLIQSSTDSGEQIIIHNIFNVTKQTDVLNFCNTLSNQRQLFHGSKYTNFLGILSRGLVMPKMVIEELGVAL
;
A
#
# COMPACT_ATOMS: atom_id res chain seq x y z
N ILE A 1 14.86 17.68 -2.48
CA ILE A 1 14.99 16.69 -1.39
C ILE A 1 15.43 15.41 -2.07
N SER A 2 16.71 15.00 -1.90
CA SER A 2 17.18 13.73 -2.48
C SER A 2 16.50 12.58 -1.72
N PRO A 3 15.95 11.56 -2.40
CA PRO A 3 15.41 10.35 -1.76
C PRO A 3 16.42 9.63 -0.87
N GLU A 4 17.71 9.90 -1.04
CA GLU A 4 18.84 9.27 -0.35
C GLU A 4 18.93 9.60 1.15
N SER A 5 18.16 10.57 1.66
CA SER A 5 18.21 10.97 3.08
C SER A 5 17.24 10.23 4.00
N ILE A 6 16.25 9.50 3.47
CA ILE A 6 15.22 8.83 4.29
C ILE A 6 15.64 7.39 4.54
N THR A 7 15.91 7.05 5.81
CA THR A 7 16.31 5.70 6.23
C THR A 7 15.16 4.93 6.84
N LEU A 8 15.28 3.60 6.91
CA LEU A 8 14.32 2.74 7.61
C LEU A 8 14.15 3.16 9.08
N LYS A 9 15.25 3.55 9.75
CA LYS A 9 15.24 4.06 11.12
C LYS A 9 14.37 5.31 11.23
N THR A 10 14.56 6.28 10.34
CA THR A 10 13.78 7.52 10.29
C THR A 10 12.29 7.23 10.10
N ILE A 11 11.93 6.25 9.25
CA ILE A 11 10.53 5.87 9.03
C ILE A 11 9.94 5.21 10.28
N ILE A 12 10.65 4.29 10.93
CA ILE A 12 10.20 3.64 12.17
C ILE A 12 9.93 4.70 13.26
N GLU A 13 10.84 5.66 13.40
CA GLU A 13 10.69 6.74 14.36
C GLU A 13 9.49 7.63 14.02
N ALA A 14 9.33 8.00 12.75
CA ALA A 14 8.18 8.78 12.29
C ALA A 14 6.85 8.07 12.56
N GLU A 15 6.76 6.76 12.33
CA GLU A 15 5.58 5.95 12.66
C GLU A 15 5.29 5.98 14.16
N ALA A 16 6.31 5.80 15.03
CA ALA A 16 6.13 5.86 16.47
C ALA A 16 5.63 7.23 16.94
N VAL A 17 6.10 8.32 16.32
CA VAL A 17 5.63 9.68 16.58
C VAL A 17 4.16 9.86 16.18
N LEU A 18 3.74 9.32 15.03
CA LEU A 18 2.33 9.35 14.61
C LEU A 18 1.42 8.57 15.56
N LEU A 19 1.88 7.42 16.07
CA LEU A 19 1.16 6.65 17.08
C LEU A 19 1.04 7.41 18.41
N LYS A 20 2.11 8.06 18.85
CA LYS A 20 2.07 8.95 20.03
C LYS A 20 1.12 10.12 19.81
N LEU A 21 1.12 10.73 18.62
CA LEU A 21 0.20 11.83 18.29
C LEU A 21 -1.26 11.37 18.38
N LYS A 22 -1.58 10.15 17.92
CA LYS A 22 -2.92 9.56 18.02
C LYS A 22 -3.41 9.48 19.47
N SER A 23 -2.54 9.05 20.40
CA SER A 23 -2.92 8.87 21.80
C SER A 23 -2.93 10.19 22.58
N THR A 24 -1.93 11.05 22.37
CA THR A 24 -1.70 12.24 23.20
C THR A 24 -2.28 13.54 22.62
N HIS A 25 -2.55 13.58 21.31
CA HIS A 25 -2.93 14.79 20.58
C HIS A 25 -1.92 15.95 20.72
N ASP A 26 -0.67 15.64 21.07
CA ASP A 26 0.41 16.60 21.30
C ASP A 26 0.89 17.26 19.98
N PRO A 27 0.70 18.59 19.80
CA PRO A 27 1.18 19.28 18.61
C PRO A 27 2.70 19.16 18.39
N ALA A 28 3.48 18.98 19.45
CA ALA A 28 4.93 18.80 19.36
C ALA A 28 5.29 17.50 18.63
N ALA A 29 4.47 16.45 18.76
CA ALA A 29 4.65 15.21 18.00
C ALA A 29 4.44 15.44 16.49
N ALA A 30 3.46 16.25 16.09
CA ALA A 30 3.27 16.58 14.68
C ALA A 30 4.46 17.38 14.09
N LEU A 31 5.04 18.31 14.86
CA LEU A 31 6.26 19.02 14.45
C LEU A 31 7.46 18.06 14.32
N HIS A 32 7.62 17.14 15.28
CA HIS A 32 8.69 16.14 15.24
C HIS A 32 8.57 15.20 14.03
N PHE A 33 7.34 14.81 13.65
CA PHE A 33 7.11 14.04 12.42
C PHE A 33 7.62 14.80 11.18
N TYR A 34 7.33 16.09 11.07
CA TYR A 34 7.76 16.89 9.92
C TYR A 34 9.27 17.19 9.89
N SER A 35 9.97 17.11 11.03
CA SER A 35 11.44 17.14 11.03
C SER A 35 12.06 15.81 10.59
N LEU A 36 11.38 14.68 10.85
CA LEU A 36 11.84 13.35 10.43
C LEU A 36 11.58 13.07 8.94
N ILE A 37 10.39 13.45 8.46
CA ILE A 37 9.98 13.25 7.06
C ILE A 37 9.86 14.63 6.39
N PRO A 38 10.84 15.03 5.56
CA PRO A 38 10.81 16.33 4.90
C PRO A 38 9.60 16.47 3.97
N HIS A 39 8.82 17.51 4.19
CA HIS A 39 7.66 17.85 3.37
C HIS A 39 7.87 19.20 2.69
N ARG A 40 7.21 19.42 1.55
CA ARG A 40 7.13 20.78 1.00
C ARG A 40 6.29 21.66 1.93
N PRO A 41 6.62 22.95 2.11
CA PRO A 41 5.95 23.83 3.08
C PRO A 41 4.41 23.82 2.98
N GLN A 42 3.85 23.76 1.77
CA GLN A 42 2.40 23.71 1.57
C GLN A 42 1.71 22.50 2.22
N TYR A 43 2.45 21.43 2.51
CA TYR A 43 1.94 20.21 3.14
C TYR A 43 2.22 20.15 4.65
N THR A 44 2.76 21.23 5.24
CA THR A 44 3.04 21.37 6.69
C THR A 44 2.24 22.51 7.33
N ILE A 45 1.61 23.38 6.53
CA ILE A 45 0.83 24.56 7.00
C ILE A 45 -0.29 24.16 7.95
N ASP A 46 -0.97 23.05 7.63
CA ASP A 46 -1.90 22.43 8.53
C ASP A 46 -1.21 21.24 9.20
N LEU A 47 -0.84 21.43 10.48
CA LEU A 47 -0.47 20.34 11.38
C LEU A 47 -1.43 19.14 11.22
N ILE A 48 -1.02 17.98 11.68
CA ILE A 48 -1.84 16.76 11.64
C ILE A 48 -3.03 16.94 12.61
N LYS A 49 -4.08 17.62 12.14
CA LYS A 49 -5.20 18.16 12.94
C LYS A 49 -6.38 17.21 13.07
N ASN A 50 -6.45 16.19 12.22
CA ASN A 50 -7.57 15.25 12.21
C ASN A 50 -7.13 13.84 11.82
N ARG A 51 -8.01 12.88 12.13
CA ARG A 51 -7.79 11.45 11.87
C ARG A 51 -7.47 11.15 10.41
N ARG A 52 -8.12 11.84 9.45
CA ARG A 52 -7.87 11.62 8.02
C ARG A 52 -6.42 11.95 7.66
N VAL A 53 -5.92 13.12 8.07
CA VAL A 53 -4.53 13.53 7.81
C VAL A 53 -3.55 12.59 8.52
N LEU A 54 -3.87 12.14 9.73
CA LEU A 54 -3.06 11.15 10.45
C LEU A 54 -2.93 9.84 9.66
N ILE A 55 -4.06 9.27 9.18
CA ILE A 55 -4.07 8.08 8.33
C ILE A 55 -3.21 8.29 7.09
N GLU A 56 -3.35 9.44 6.42
CA GLU A 56 -2.54 9.76 5.24
C GLU A 56 -1.03 9.81 5.52
N LYS A 57 -0.61 10.28 6.71
CA LYS A 57 0.80 10.27 7.10
C LYS A 57 1.31 8.86 7.45
N ILE A 58 0.45 8.01 8.00
CA ILE A 58 0.78 6.61 8.27
C ILE A 58 0.92 5.84 6.94
N ASP A 59 -0.03 6.04 6.01
CA ASP A 59 0.02 5.47 4.67
C ASP A 59 1.28 5.92 3.91
N LEU A 60 1.67 7.19 4.07
CA LEU A 60 2.94 7.72 3.53
C LEU A 60 4.14 6.96 4.08
N CYS A 61 4.22 6.74 5.40
CA CYS A 61 5.32 5.99 6.00
C CYS A 61 5.37 4.55 5.49
N GLN A 62 4.21 3.90 5.34
CA GLN A 62 4.13 2.55 4.79
C GLN A 62 4.62 2.52 3.34
N MET A 63 4.18 3.46 2.50
CA MET A 63 4.64 3.58 1.11
C MET A 63 6.15 3.81 1.03
N LEU A 64 6.71 4.68 1.88
CA LEU A 64 8.15 4.93 1.92
C LEU A 64 8.92 3.66 2.30
N ARG A 65 8.44 2.91 3.30
CA ARG A 65 9.03 1.63 3.71
C ARG A 65 9.03 0.61 2.57
N ASP A 66 7.91 0.49 1.86
CA ASP A 66 7.78 -0.43 0.73
C ASP A 66 8.76 -0.04 -0.40
N MET A 67 8.91 1.27 -0.68
CA MET A 67 9.93 1.77 -1.62
C MET A 67 11.35 1.42 -1.21
N LEU A 68 11.76 1.65 0.06
CA LEU A 68 13.11 1.32 0.51
C LEU A 68 13.38 -0.18 0.37
N THR A 69 12.42 -1.01 0.76
CA THR A 69 12.53 -2.48 0.71
C THR A 69 12.74 -2.98 -0.72
N VAL A 70 11.94 -2.48 -1.67
CA VAL A 70 12.08 -2.87 -3.09
C VAL A 70 13.37 -2.32 -3.69
N ASN A 71 13.74 -1.08 -3.36
CA ASN A 71 14.95 -0.45 -3.89
C ASN A 71 16.22 -1.14 -3.39
N GLU A 72 16.26 -1.58 -2.13
CA GLU A 72 17.36 -2.36 -1.57
C GLU A 72 17.62 -3.63 -2.39
N LEU A 73 16.56 -4.32 -2.84
CA LEU A 73 16.67 -5.50 -3.73
C LEU A 73 17.21 -5.17 -5.13
N THR A 74 17.21 -3.89 -5.51
CA THR A 74 17.79 -3.38 -6.76
C THR A 74 19.11 -2.63 -6.55
N ASN A 75 19.73 -2.74 -5.36
CA ASN A 75 20.91 -1.99 -4.96
C ASN A 75 20.75 -0.47 -5.15
N TRP A 76 19.55 0.05 -4.88
CA TRP A 76 19.19 1.47 -5.03
C TRP A 76 19.44 2.03 -6.43
N ASN A 77 19.59 1.15 -7.43
CA ASN A 77 19.89 1.55 -8.78
C ASN A 77 18.61 1.98 -9.49
N ILE A 78 18.39 3.28 -9.58
CA ILE A 78 17.25 3.87 -10.30
C ILE A 78 17.22 3.41 -11.77
N LYS A 79 18.40 3.16 -12.36
CA LYS A 79 18.59 2.65 -13.72
C LYS A 79 18.58 1.12 -13.81
N ALA A 80 18.17 0.41 -12.75
CA ALA A 80 18.00 -1.04 -12.81
C ALA A 80 17.08 -1.43 -13.97
N PRO A 81 17.41 -2.49 -14.73
CA PRO A 81 16.54 -3.01 -15.78
C PRO A 81 15.13 -3.31 -15.25
N ILE A 82 14.13 -3.23 -16.12
CA ILE A 82 12.73 -3.43 -15.73
C ILE A 82 12.49 -4.83 -15.15
N GLU A 83 13.23 -5.82 -15.64
CA GLU A 83 13.21 -7.21 -15.21
C GLU A 83 13.75 -7.35 -13.77
N ALA A 84 14.76 -6.55 -13.39
CA ALA A 84 15.27 -6.52 -12.04
C ALA A 84 14.25 -5.90 -11.08
N LYS A 85 13.60 -4.79 -11.50
CA LYS A 85 12.51 -4.15 -10.74
C LYS A 85 11.32 -5.09 -10.57
N TYR A 86 10.94 -5.82 -11.62
CA TYR A 86 9.88 -6.82 -11.59
C TYR A 86 10.22 -7.97 -10.62
N ARG A 87 11.45 -8.54 -10.70
CA ARG A 87 11.90 -9.58 -9.77
C ARG A 87 11.90 -9.11 -8.32
N ALA A 88 12.23 -7.84 -8.06
CA ALA A 88 12.21 -7.27 -6.71
C ALA A 88 10.80 -7.24 -6.09
N LEU A 89 9.73 -7.25 -6.89
CA LEU A 89 8.36 -7.39 -6.39
C LEU A 89 8.08 -8.79 -5.81
N LYS A 90 8.87 -9.81 -6.19
CA LYS A 90 8.63 -11.21 -5.78
C LYS A 90 7.15 -11.61 -5.98
N CYS A 91 6.62 -11.20 -7.12
CA CYS A 91 5.22 -11.35 -7.49
C CYS A 91 5.16 -11.66 -8.98
N TYR A 92 4.39 -12.68 -9.33
CA TYR A 92 4.13 -13.02 -10.72
C TYR A 92 2.88 -12.28 -11.20
N ILE A 93 2.99 -11.59 -12.32
CA ILE A 93 1.92 -10.78 -12.92
C ILE A 93 1.81 -11.18 -14.38
N GLU A 94 0.64 -11.65 -14.79
CA GLU A 94 0.38 -12.05 -16.17
C GLU A 94 -0.92 -11.42 -16.69
N THR A 95 -0.94 -11.03 -17.96
CA THR A 95 -2.14 -10.51 -18.61
C THR A 95 -3.16 -11.62 -18.83
N ILE A 96 -4.40 -11.38 -18.46
CA ILE A 96 -5.52 -12.25 -18.83
C ILE A 96 -6.07 -11.74 -20.17
N ALA A 97 -6.00 -12.57 -21.21
CA ALA A 97 -6.52 -12.23 -22.52
C ALA A 97 -8.05 -12.08 -22.50
N SER A 98 -8.58 -11.10 -23.23
CA SER A 98 -10.02 -10.80 -23.31
C SER A 98 -10.88 -11.94 -23.88
N SER A 99 -10.26 -12.89 -24.59
CA SER A 99 -10.90 -14.10 -25.08
C SER A 99 -11.21 -15.13 -23.98
N LYS A 100 -10.47 -15.11 -22.86
CA LYS A 100 -10.64 -16.07 -21.75
C LYS A 100 -11.98 -15.86 -21.04
N SER A 101 -12.58 -16.97 -20.59
CA SER A 101 -13.81 -16.96 -19.79
C SER A 101 -13.63 -16.20 -18.47
N GLU A 102 -12.49 -16.36 -17.82
CA GLU A 102 -12.10 -15.64 -16.61
C GLU A 102 -12.19 -14.12 -16.78
N TYR A 103 -11.65 -13.58 -17.88
CA TYR A 103 -11.73 -12.15 -18.18
C TYR A 103 -13.19 -11.68 -18.25
N LYS A 104 -14.02 -12.39 -19.02
CA LYS A 104 -15.44 -12.06 -19.21
C LYS A 104 -16.22 -12.12 -17.90
N ASN A 105 -15.90 -13.10 -17.05
CA ASN A 105 -16.52 -13.24 -15.73
C ASN A 105 -16.18 -12.07 -14.80
N ILE A 106 -14.91 -11.63 -14.77
CA ILE A 106 -14.50 -10.47 -13.97
C ILE A 106 -15.15 -9.19 -14.50
N VAL A 107 -15.19 -8.98 -15.82
CA VAL A 107 -15.89 -7.83 -16.43
C VAL A 107 -17.36 -7.82 -16.02
N LYS A 108 -18.04 -8.97 -16.11
CA LYS A 108 -19.45 -9.10 -15.71
C LYS A 108 -19.63 -8.80 -14.23
N LEU A 109 -18.76 -9.32 -13.36
CA LEU A 109 -18.79 -9.08 -11.92
C LEU A 109 -18.70 -7.57 -11.63
N ILE A 110 -17.74 -6.87 -12.24
CA ILE A 110 -17.56 -5.42 -12.08
C ILE A 110 -18.81 -4.68 -12.54
N GLN A 111 -19.30 -4.95 -13.75
CA GLN A 111 -20.48 -4.29 -14.31
C GLN A 111 -21.76 -4.53 -13.48
N SER A 112 -21.90 -5.73 -12.90
CA SER A 112 -23.04 -6.03 -12.01
C SER A 112 -22.94 -5.41 -10.63
N SER A 113 -21.75 -4.93 -10.25
CA SER A 113 -21.49 -4.33 -8.93
C SER A 113 -21.46 -2.81 -8.95
N THR A 114 -21.57 -2.19 -10.13
CA THR A 114 -21.62 -0.73 -10.29
C THR A 114 -23.05 -0.24 -10.24
N ASP A 115 -23.29 0.85 -9.50
CA ASP A 115 -24.59 1.53 -9.50
C ASP A 115 -24.93 2.06 -10.89
N SER A 116 -26.22 2.13 -11.20
CA SER A 116 -26.75 2.50 -12.50
C SER A 116 -26.43 3.96 -12.86
N GLY A 117 -25.25 4.19 -13.44
CA GLY A 117 -24.82 5.51 -13.93
C GLY A 117 -23.32 5.64 -14.19
N GLU A 118 -22.48 4.86 -13.50
CA GLU A 118 -21.03 4.91 -13.70
C GLU A 118 -20.56 3.88 -14.72
N GLN A 119 -19.94 4.34 -15.80
CA GLN A 119 -19.32 3.47 -16.79
C GLN A 119 -17.87 3.19 -16.43
N ILE A 120 -17.58 2.01 -15.87
CA ILE A 120 -16.21 1.55 -15.68
C ILE A 120 -15.68 0.93 -16.98
N ILE A 121 -14.64 1.54 -17.55
CA ILE A 121 -13.92 1.01 -18.71
C ILE A 121 -12.73 0.19 -18.23
N ILE A 122 -12.74 -1.11 -18.53
CA ILE A 122 -11.67 -2.03 -18.14
C ILE A 122 -10.64 -2.09 -19.26
N HIS A 123 -9.44 -1.57 -18.99
CA HIS A 123 -8.33 -1.59 -19.96
C HIS A 123 -7.56 -2.90 -19.96
N ASN A 124 -7.22 -3.42 -18.78
CA ASN A 124 -6.43 -4.63 -18.63
C ASN A 124 -6.89 -5.38 -17.38
N ILE A 125 -6.78 -6.70 -17.42
CA ILE A 125 -6.93 -7.58 -16.26
C ILE A 125 -5.63 -8.38 -16.14
N PHE A 126 -5.06 -8.39 -14.94
CA PHE A 126 -3.85 -9.15 -14.64
C PHE A 126 -4.16 -10.19 -13.57
N ASN A 127 -3.69 -11.41 -13.79
CA ASN A 127 -3.58 -12.38 -12.71
C ASN A 127 -2.31 -12.07 -11.92
N VAL A 128 -2.44 -12.03 -10.59
CA VAL A 128 -1.37 -11.66 -9.67
C VAL A 128 -1.18 -12.81 -8.70
N THR A 129 0.00 -13.43 -8.71
CA THR A 129 0.32 -14.57 -7.87
C THR A 129 1.56 -14.29 -7.04
N LYS A 130 1.41 -14.44 -5.72
CA LYS A 130 2.51 -14.33 -4.76
C LYS A 130 2.67 -15.66 -4.04
N GLN A 131 3.85 -16.27 -4.15
CA GLN A 131 4.09 -17.63 -3.62
C GLN A 131 3.81 -17.73 -2.12
N THR A 132 4.16 -16.69 -1.36
CA THR A 132 3.90 -16.63 0.08
C THR A 132 2.42 -16.67 0.40
N ASP A 133 1.59 -15.99 -0.40
CA ASP A 133 0.16 -15.87 -0.15
C ASP A 133 -0.53 -17.19 -0.49
N VAL A 134 -0.11 -17.85 -1.58
CA VAL A 134 -0.57 -19.20 -1.93
C VAL A 134 -0.27 -20.21 -0.83
N LEU A 135 0.93 -20.17 -0.24
CA LEU A 135 1.32 -21.08 0.84
C LEU A 135 0.56 -20.81 2.15
N ASN A 136 0.25 -19.55 2.44
CA ASN A 136 -0.41 -19.14 3.68
C ASN A 136 -1.95 -19.11 3.58
N PHE A 137 -2.52 -19.26 2.38
CA PHE A 137 -3.96 -19.22 2.18
C PHE A 137 -4.63 -20.46 2.78
N CYS A 138 -5.52 -20.24 3.76
CA CYS A 138 -6.25 -21.32 4.42
C CYS A 138 -7.42 -21.80 3.54
N ASN A 139 -7.13 -22.74 2.65
CA ASN A 139 -8.09 -23.28 1.69
C ASN A 139 -9.13 -24.23 2.31
N THR A 140 -8.99 -24.58 3.60
CA THR A 140 -9.91 -25.47 4.32
C THR A 140 -11.15 -24.74 4.85
N LEU A 141 -11.13 -23.40 4.89
CA LEU A 141 -12.28 -22.61 5.31
C LEU A 141 -13.34 -22.55 4.20
N SER A 142 -14.60 -22.70 4.60
CA SER A 142 -15.75 -22.49 3.71
C SER A 142 -16.02 -21.00 3.50
N ASN A 143 -16.97 -20.66 2.60
CA ASN A 143 -17.37 -19.29 2.29
C ASN A 143 -16.23 -18.41 1.69
N GLN A 144 -15.37 -19.00 0.87
CA GLN A 144 -14.38 -18.27 0.08
C GLN A 144 -15.10 -17.44 -0.99
N ARG A 145 -14.81 -16.13 -1.03
CA ARG A 145 -15.41 -15.19 -1.99
C ARG A 145 -14.35 -14.28 -2.59
N GLN A 146 -14.55 -13.93 -3.85
CA GLN A 146 -13.81 -12.84 -4.47
C GLN A 146 -14.43 -11.51 -4.02
N LEU A 147 -13.59 -10.59 -3.56
CA LEU A 147 -13.99 -9.26 -3.08
C LEU A 147 -13.17 -8.19 -3.79
N PHE A 148 -13.74 -7.00 -3.93
CA PHE A 148 -13.03 -5.86 -4.48
C PHE A 148 -12.18 -5.15 -3.42
N HIS A 149 -10.98 -4.74 -3.82
CA HIS A 149 -10.13 -3.85 -3.04
C HIS A 149 -9.63 -2.71 -3.94
N GLY A 150 -10.07 -1.49 -3.66
CA GLY A 150 -9.57 -0.28 -4.30
C GLY A 150 -8.42 0.33 -3.51
N SER A 151 -7.36 0.76 -4.19
CA SER A 151 -6.23 1.44 -3.57
C SER A 151 -5.64 2.51 -4.49
N LYS A 152 -4.94 3.48 -3.91
CA LYS A 152 -4.19 4.48 -4.71
C LYS A 152 -3.07 3.78 -5.47
N TYR A 153 -2.79 4.23 -6.70
CA TYR A 153 -1.74 3.64 -7.54
C TYR A 153 -0.37 3.57 -6.83
N THR A 154 -0.08 4.55 -5.97
CA THR A 154 1.15 4.63 -5.18
C THR A 154 1.34 3.46 -4.22
N ASN A 155 0.24 2.82 -3.78
CA ASN A 155 0.26 1.72 -2.83
C ASN A 155 0.48 0.36 -3.50
N PHE A 156 0.32 0.27 -4.82
CA PHE A 156 0.46 -1.01 -5.54
C PHE A 156 1.87 -1.59 -5.45
N LEU A 157 2.90 -0.75 -5.29
CA LEU A 157 4.26 -1.24 -5.03
C LEU A 157 4.29 -2.10 -3.76
N GLY A 158 3.71 -1.61 -2.67
CA GLY A 158 3.59 -2.32 -1.39
C GLY A 158 2.70 -3.56 -1.51
N ILE A 159 1.53 -3.42 -2.14
CA ILE A 159 0.58 -4.54 -2.31
C ILE A 159 1.22 -5.70 -3.10
N LEU A 160 1.93 -5.41 -4.20
CA LEU A 160 2.58 -6.44 -5.00
C LEU A 160 3.82 -7.03 -4.29
N SER A 161 4.62 -6.18 -3.65
CA SER A 161 5.87 -6.61 -3.00
C SER A 161 5.68 -7.32 -1.67
N ARG A 162 4.64 -6.98 -0.92
CA ARG A 162 4.43 -7.45 0.47
C ARG A 162 3.07 -8.09 0.73
N GLY A 163 2.11 -7.94 -0.19
CA GLY A 163 0.73 -8.39 0.02
C GLY A 163 -0.15 -7.33 0.69
N LEU A 164 -1.44 -7.63 0.82
CA LEU A 164 -2.38 -6.78 1.56
C LEU A 164 -2.09 -6.87 3.06
N VAL A 165 -2.13 -5.72 3.73
CA VAL A 165 -1.88 -5.61 5.16
C VAL A 165 -2.99 -4.87 5.85
N MET A 166 -3.28 -5.28 7.09
CA MET A 166 -4.20 -4.54 7.92
C MET A 166 -3.64 -3.14 8.20
N PRO A 167 -4.47 -2.08 8.12
CA PRO A 167 -4.04 -0.75 8.51
C PRO A 167 -3.55 -0.76 9.96
N LYS A 168 -2.34 -0.27 10.21
CA LYS A 168 -1.73 -0.26 11.57
C LYS A 168 -2.64 0.37 12.62
N MET A 169 -3.41 1.39 12.24
CA MET A 169 -4.38 2.03 13.14
C MET A 169 -5.54 1.14 13.56
N VAL A 170 -5.97 0.22 12.69
CA VAL A 170 -7.08 -0.72 12.94
C VAL A 170 -6.62 -1.86 13.85
N ILE A 171 -5.38 -2.32 13.66
CA ILE A 171 -4.74 -3.34 14.52
C ILE A 171 -4.74 -2.87 15.98
N GLU A 172 -4.36 -1.62 16.23
CA GLU A 172 -4.34 -1.06 17.59
C GLU A 172 -5.71 -0.75 18.18
N GLU A 173 -6.67 -0.29 17.35
CA GLU A 173 -8.03 0.03 17.82
C GLU A 173 -8.87 -1.20 18.13
N LEU A 174 -8.68 -2.28 17.38
CA LEU A 174 -9.42 -3.52 17.55
C LEU A 174 -8.69 -4.53 18.45
N GLY A 175 -7.48 -4.21 18.92
CA GLY A 175 -6.68 -5.11 19.76
C GLY A 175 -6.33 -6.43 19.07
N VAL A 176 -6.37 -6.47 17.73
CA VAL A 176 -6.10 -7.68 16.95
C VAL A 176 -4.59 -7.80 16.80
N ALA A 177 -3.92 -8.39 17.79
CA ALA A 177 -2.57 -8.89 17.62
C ALA A 177 -2.64 -10.14 16.71
N LEU A 178 -1.82 -10.16 15.66
CA LEU A 178 -1.46 -11.40 14.97
C LEU A 178 -0.37 -12.11 15.77
#